data_AF-A0A7C3TEG3-F1
#
_entry.id   AF-A0A7C3TEG3-F1
#
_cell.length_a   1.000
_cell.length_b   1.000
_cell.length_c   1.000
_cell.angle_alpha   90.00
_cell.angle_beta   90.00
_cell.angle_gamma   90.00
#
_symmetry.space_group_name_H-M   'P 1'
#
loop_
_entity.id
_entity.type
_entity.pdbx_description
1 polymer ?
#
loop_
_entity_poly.entity_id
_entity_poly.type
_entity_poly.pdbx_seq_one_letter_code
_entity_poly.pdbx_strand_id
1 'polypeptide(L)'
;MSFEFKRFGKTIDVASNVEELKEKLERLAKIDPACVEYHLKEGHISAWLVSVGEPGLAEELMHAKTALEAAKLVRQYISDKKSLYGESRSGVTICRNVRLSV
;
A
#
# COMPACT_ATOMS: atom_id res chain seq x y z
N MET A 1 -0.98 -16.22 1.32
CA MET A 1 0.12 -16.22 2.31
C MET A 1 -0.12 -15.05 3.26
N SER A 2 -0.14 -15.27 4.56
CA SER A 2 -0.36 -14.20 5.55
C SER A 2 0.95 -13.56 5.99
N PHE A 3 0.91 -12.25 6.26
CA PHE A 3 2.00 -11.48 6.83
C PHE A 3 1.76 -11.24 8.31
N GLU A 4 2.77 -11.50 9.13
CA GLU A 4 2.70 -11.35 10.58
C GLU A 4 3.54 -10.15 11.02
N PHE A 5 2.91 -9.17 11.68
CA PHE A 5 3.62 -8.08 12.33
C PHE A 5 4.19 -8.57 13.65
N LYS A 6 5.52 -8.71 13.74
CA LYS A 6 6.19 -9.25 14.94
C LYS A 6 6.94 -8.17 15.70
N ARG A 7 6.69 -8.08 17.00
CA ARG A 7 7.45 -7.23 17.93
C ARG A 7 8.11 -8.10 18.99
N PHE A 8 9.45 -8.07 19.05
CA PHE A 8 10.24 -8.88 20.00
C PHE A 8 9.84 -10.36 20.04
N GLY A 9 9.59 -10.97 18.87
CA GLY A 9 9.19 -12.37 18.74
C GLY A 9 7.70 -12.66 19.01
N LYS A 10 6.88 -11.66 19.37
CA LYS A 10 5.43 -11.80 19.50
C LYS A 10 4.71 -11.25 18.28
N THR A 11 3.80 -12.03 17.71
CA THR A 11 2.90 -11.55 16.66
C THR A 11 1.86 -10.62 17.27
N ILE A 12 1.82 -9.38 16.80
CA ILE A 12 0.90 -8.32 17.26
C ILE A 12 -0.37 -8.33 16.41
N ASP A 13 -0.22 -8.44 15.10
CA ASP A 13 -1.32 -8.44 14.15
C ASP A 13 -0.91 -9.25 12.90
N VAL A 14 -1.90 -9.69 12.13
CA VAL A 14 -1.70 -10.47 10.90
C VAL A 14 -2.52 -9.84 9.78
N ALA A 15 -1.97 -9.79 8.58
CA ALA A 15 -2.64 -9.33 7.37
C ALA A 15 -2.56 -10.40 6.28
N SER A 16 -3.70 -10.75 5.68
CA SER A 16 -3.77 -11.79 4.64
C SER A 16 -3.95 -11.23 3.24
N ASN A 17 -4.35 -9.96 3.12
CA ASN A 17 -4.61 -9.25 1.87
C ASN A 17 -4.29 -7.75 2.04
N VAL A 18 -4.33 -7.00 0.94
CA VAL A 18 -3.96 -5.57 0.91
C VAL A 18 -4.97 -4.71 1.71
N GLU A 19 -6.24 -5.10 1.75
CA GLU A 19 -7.26 -4.37 2.53
C GLU A 19 -7.02 -4.51 4.04
N GLU A 20 -6.73 -5.73 4.52
CA GLU A 20 -6.32 -5.99 5.88
C GLU A 20 -5.01 -5.28 6.21
N LEU A 21 -4.03 -5.30 5.29
CA LEU A 21 -2.76 -4.57 5.47
C LEU A 21 -3.04 -3.09 5.75
N LYS A 22 -3.93 -2.45 4.98
CA LYS A 22 -4.34 -1.06 5.19
C LYS A 22 -4.90 -0.86 6.61
N GLU A 23 -5.87 -1.69 7.02
CA GLU A 23 -6.46 -1.57 8.35
C GLU A 23 -5.44 -1.76 9.48
N LYS A 24 -4.53 -2.73 9.32
CA LYS A 24 -3.46 -2.98 10.29
C LYS A 24 -2.48 -1.83 10.36
N LEU A 25 -2.07 -1.26 9.22
CA LEU A 25 -1.21 -0.09 9.17
C LEU A 25 -1.86 1.13 9.83
N GLU A 26 -3.15 1.41 9.54
CA GLU A 26 -3.88 2.52 10.15
C GLU A 26 -4.04 2.35 11.68
N ARG A 27 -4.24 1.12 12.14
CA ARG A 27 -4.34 0.79 13.56
C ARG A 27 -2.99 0.90 14.26
N LEU A 28 -1.96 0.26 13.71
CA LEU A 28 -0.61 0.26 14.27
C LEU A 28 0.01 1.66 14.22
N ALA A 29 -0.30 2.49 13.23
CA ALA A 29 0.13 3.89 13.22
C ALA A 29 -0.34 4.69 14.46
N LYS A 30 -1.45 4.30 15.09
CA LYS A 30 -1.98 4.93 16.31
C LYS A 30 -1.49 4.27 17.60
N ILE A 31 -1.33 2.95 17.59
CA ILE A 31 -1.01 2.17 18.80
C ILE A 31 0.50 1.98 18.96
N ASP A 32 1.19 1.63 17.88
CA ASP A 32 2.61 1.25 17.88
C ASP A 32 3.27 1.50 16.51
N PRO A 33 3.52 2.77 16.14
CA PRO A 33 4.07 3.11 14.83
C PRO A 33 5.49 2.54 14.63
N ALA A 34 6.26 2.39 15.71
CA ALA A 34 7.63 1.88 15.67
C ALA A 34 7.71 0.44 15.14
N CYS A 35 6.70 -0.39 15.42
CA CYS A 35 6.62 -1.75 14.88
C CYS A 35 6.52 -1.71 13.34
N VAL A 36 5.67 -0.85 12.79
CA VAL A 36 5.49 -0.70 11.35
C VAL A 36 6.75 -0.14 10.70
N GLU A 37 7.32 0.91 11.28
CA GLU A 37 8.54 1.55 10.77
C GLU A 37 9.72 0.59 10.72
N TYR A 38 9.85 -0.30 11.71
CA TYR A 38 10.82 -1.37 11.67
C TYR A 38 10.62 -2.29 10.46
N HIS A 39 9.40 -2.79 10.23
CA HIS A 39 9.13 -3.69 9.09
C HIS A 39 9.21 -3.00 7.73
N LEU A 40 8.95 -1.68 7.66
CA LEU A 40 9.17 -0.86 6.47
C LEU A 40 10.67 -0.74 6.18
N LYS A 41 11.47 -0.40 7.20
CA LYS A 41 12.92 -0.24 7.05
C LYS A 41 13.63 -1.53 6.65
N GLU A 42 13.21 -2.67 7.20
CA GLU A 42 13.74 -3.99 6.83
C GLU A 42 13.19 -4.50 5.48
N GLY A 43 12.20 -3.81 4.89
CA GLY A 43 11.61 -4.21 3.60
C GLY A 43 10.72 -5.45 3.68
N HIS A 44 10.33 -5.90 4.87
CA HIS A 44 9.49 -7.09 5.07
C HIS A 44 8.12 -6.95 4.40
N ILE A 45 7.50 -5.77 4.51
CA ILE A 45 6.19 -5.49 3.93
C ILE A 45 6.28 -5.50 2.39
N SER A 46 7.29 -4.84 1.83
CA SER A 46 7.53 -4.83 0.38
C SER A 46 7.80 -6.22 -0.18
N ALA A 47 8.64 -7.02 0.49
CA ALA A 47 8.90 -8.40 0.08
C ALA A 47 7.63 -9.27 0.09
N TRP A 48 6.79 -9.14 1.11
CA TRP A 48 5.50 -9.82 1.15
C TRP A 48 4.57 -9.38 0.03
N LEU A 49 4.48 -8.08 -0.26
CA LEU A 49 3.64 -7.56 -1.35
C LEU A 49 4.06 -8.08 -2.73
N VAL A 50 5.37 -8.18 -2.99
CA VAL A 50 5.86 -8.84 -4.21
C VAL A 50 5.41 -10.29 -4.26
N SER A 51 5.45 -11.03 -3.14
CA SER A 51 5.01 -12.43 -3.09
C SER A 51 3.50 -12.62 -3.30
N VAL A 52 2.69 -11.61 -2.96
CA VAL A 52 1.23 -11.63 -3.16
C VAL A 52 0.84 -11.20 -4.58
N GLY A 53 1.79 -10.69 -5.37
CA GLY A 53 1.57 -10.25 -6.75
C GLY A 53 1.26 -8.76 -6.90
N GLU A 54 1.66 -7.94 -5.92
CA GLU A 54 1.45 -6.48 -5.92
C GLU A 54 2.80 -5.72 -5.94
N PRO A 55 3.65 -5.91 -6.97
CA PRO A 55 5.00 -5.34 -7.00
C PRO A 55 5.01 -3.80 -7.09
N GLY A 56 4.00 -3.19 -7.71
CA GLY A 56 3.89 -1.72 -7.78
C GLY A 56 3.72 -1.09 -6.40
N LEU A 57 2.84 -1.66 -5.57
CA LEU A 57 2.65 -1.20 -4.20
C LEU A 57 3.90 -1.45 -3.34
N ALA A 58 4.63 -2.53 -3.59
CA ALA A 58 5.88 -2.83 -2.89
C ALA A 58 6.97 -1.77 -3.14
N GLU A 59 7.09 -1.30 -4.38
CA GLU A 59 8.05 -0.25 -4.77
C GLU A 59 7.69 1.10 -4.13
N GLU A 60 6.40 1.46 -4.13
CA GLU A 60 5.94 2.68 -3.46
C GLU A 60 6.23 2.63 -1.95
N LEU A 61 5.93 1.50 -1.29
CA LEU A 61 6.15 1.32 0.15
C LEU A 61 7.61 1.28 0.55
N MET A 62 8.53 0.90 -0.35
CA MET A 62 9.97 0.90 -0.06
C MET A 62 10.50 2.30 0.28
N HIS A 63 9.83 3.34 -0.23
CA HIS A 63 10.19 4.73 0.02
C HIS A 63 9.51 5.32 1.27
N ALA A 64 8.53 4.61 1.85
CA ALA A 64 7.80 5.07 3.02
C ALA A 64 8.64 4.94 4.29
N LYS A 65 8.78 6.03 5.05
CA LYS A 65 9.59 6.05 6.27
C LYS A 65 8.75 5.99 7.53
N THR A 66 7.47 6.33 7.44
CA THR A 66 6.56 6.39 8.59
C THR A 66 5.35 5.48 8.38
N ALA A 67 4.80 4.98 9.49
CA ALA A 67 3.58 4.17 9.46
C ALA A 67 2.38 4.90 8.81
N LEU A 68 2.31 6.22 9.01
CA LEU A 68 1.25 7.06 8.44
C LEU A 68 1.39 7.21 6.92
N GLU A 69 2.61 7.42 6.41
CA GLU A 69 2.88 7.46 4.97
C GLU A 69 2.53 6.13 4.31
N ALA A 70 2.97 5.02 4.91
CA ALA A 70 2.64 3.68 4.41
C ALA A 70 1.12 3.46 4.33
N ALA A 71 0.38 3.81 5.39
CA ALA A 71 -1.08 3.70 5.39
C ALA A 71 -1.73 4.57 4.29
N LYS A 72 -1.23 5.79 4.07
CA LYS A 72 -1.71 6.67 3.01
C LYS A 72 -1.47 6.10 1.62
N LEU A 73 -0.26 5.58 1.35
CA LEU A 73 0.08 4.96 0.06
C LEU A 73 -0.80 3.76 -0.24
N VAL A 74 -0.95 2.84 0.72
CA VAL A 74 -1.81 1.66 0.55
C VAL A 74 -3.26 2.08 0.31
N ARG A 75 -3.77 3.08 1.03
CA ARG A 75 -5.13 3.61 0.81
C ARG A 75 -5.29 4.21 -0.59
N GLN A 76 -4.31 4.99 -1.06
CA GLN A 76 -4.32 5.59 -2.38
C GLN A 76 -4.31 4.50 -3.46
N TYR A 77 -3.41 3.52 -3.33
CA TYR A 77 -3.31 2.37 -4.22
C TYR A 77 -4.63 1.59 -4.35
N ILE A 78 -5.30 1.29 -3.22
CA ILE A 78 -6.60 0.60 -3.23
C ILE A 78 -7.65 1.46 -3.97
N SER A 79 -7.64 2.77 -3.76
CA SER A 79 -8.58 3.70 -4.38
C SER A 79 -8.37 3.76 -5.90
N ASP A 80 -7.11 3.85 -6.33
CA ASP A 80 -6.72 3.89 -7.74
C ASP A 80 -7.04 2.56 -8.43
N LYS A 81 -6.73 1.42 -7.79
CA LYS A 81 -7.09 0.08 -8.31
C LYS A 81 -8.59 -0.11 -8.45
N LYS A 82 -9.38 0.47 -7.53
CA LYS A 82 -10.85 0.46 -7.60
C LYS A 82 -11.37 1.31 -8.76
N SER A 83 -10.72 2.42 -9.10
CA SER A 83 -11.08 3.20 -10.30
C SER A 83 -10.78 2.44 -11.59
N LEU A 84 -9.65 1.73 -11.65
CA LEU A 84 -9.25 0.94 -12.82
C LEU A 84 -10.18 -0.25 -13.09
N TYR A 85 -10.68 -0.92 -12.05
CA TYR A 85 -11.69 -1.99 -12.19
C TYR A 85 -13.13 -1.46 -12.27
N GLY A 86 -13.39 -0.23 -11.81
CA GLY A 86 -14.68 0.44 -11.90
C GLY A 86 -14.95 1.09 -13.27
N GLU A 87 -13.90 1.41 -14.03
CA GLU A 87 -13.98 2.06 -15.34
C GLU A 87 -14.04 1.06 -16.52
N SER A 88 -14.70 -0.08 -16.33
CA SER A 88 -15.24 -0.86 -17.46
C SER A 88 -16.67 -0.42 -17.84
N ARG A 89 -17.13 0.76 -17.39
CA ARG A 89 -18.44 1.34 -17.77
C ARG A 89 -18.51 2.84 -18.05
N SER A 90 -17.39 3.55 -18.21
CA SER A 90 -17.45 4.85 -18.91
C SER A 90 -16.18 5.12 -19.70
N GLY A 91 -16.30 4.93 -21.01
CA GLY A 91 -15.36 5.54 -21.93
C GLY A 91 -15.47 7.05 -21.84
N VAL A 92 -14.49 7.69 -21.22
CA VAL A 92 -14.16 9.08 -21.50
C VAL A 92 -12.67 9.16 -21.76
N THR A 93 -12.30 8.94 -23.01
CA THR A 93 -10.99 9.32 -23.54
C THR A 93 -10.85 10.83 -23.44
N ILE A 94 -10.16 11.34 -22.41
CA ILE A 94 -9.69 12.73 -22.46
C ILE A 94 -8.47 12.76 -23.39
N CYS A 95 -8.72 12.94 -24.67
CA CYS A 95 -7.71 13.41 -25.62
C CYS A 95 -7.24 14.79 -25.14
N ARG A 96 -6.07 14.87 -24.49
CA ARG A 96 -5.37 16.14 -24.29
C ARG A 96 -4.98 16.67 -25.66
N ASN A 97 -5.78 17.60 -26.18
CA ASN A 97 -5.49 18.29 -27.42
C ASN A 97 -4.35 19.28 -27.15
N VAL A 98 -3.11 18.85 -27.39
CA VAL A 98 -2.00 19.78 -27.61
C VAL A 98 -2.29 20.49 -28.91
N ARG A 99 -2.67 21.77 -28.84
CA ARG A 99 -2.59 22.66 -29.99
C ARG A 99 -1.57 23.75 -29.67
N LEU A 100 -0.31 23.40 -29.96
CA LEU A 100 0.70 24.35 -30.40
C LEU A 100 0.31 24.90 -31.79
N SER A 101 0.85 26.07 -32.12
CA SER A 101 0.79 26.84 -33.39
C SER A 101 -0.28 27.93 -33.39
N VAL A 102 0.01 29.20 -33.69
CA VAL A 102 1.22 29.90 -34.16
C VAL A 102 1.15 31.36 -33.70
#